data_AF-A0AA39GZ14-F1
#
_entry.id   AF-A0AA39GZ14-F1
#
_cell.length_a   1.000
_cell.length_b   1.000
_cell.length_c   1.000
_cell.angle_alpha   90.00
_cell.angle_beta   90.00
_cell.angle_gamma   90.00
#
_symmetry.space_group_name_H-M   'P 1'
#
loop_
_entity.id
_entity.type
_entity.pdbx_description
1 polymer ?
#
loop_
_entity_poly.entity_id
_entity_poly.type
_entity_poly.pdbx_seq_one_letter_code
_entity_poly.pdbx_strand_id
1 'polypeptide(L)'
;MKSFFKSVKERLIGSSKPKNYPVVDLADDADSLLINSSCLHCPICYEVFGSAPDMLPCGHSFCSSCVGKLRLDAKYSSVFSGFVYECPFCREVCSVEESPMRNFAVEAVLESVADSAEPICPEDYLVMNLRFTNKRLMRRVTELEEQKRELTVKVEEHGRMLRYAFWIFSSVLIVLIAKLFQATSRL
;
A
#
# COMPACT_ATOMS: atom_id res chain seq x y z
N MET A 1 50.15 8.45 5.49
CA MET A 1 49.84 9.82 6.00
C MET A 1 48.82 10.59 5.16
N LYS A 2 48.87 10.57 3.81
CA LYS A 2 47.91 11.31 2.97
C LYS A 2 46.43 10.87 3.11
N SER A 3 46.17 9.60 3.46
CA SER A 3 44.81 9.10 3.68
C SER A 3 44.18 9.55 5.00
N PHE A 4 45.01 9.81 6.02
CA PHE A 4 44.52 10.20 7.34
C PHE A 4 44.01 11.65 7.33
N PHE A 5 44.77 12.56 6.69
CA PHE A 5 44.34 13.95 6.52
C PHE A 5 43.13 14.09 5.57
N LYS A 6 42.95 13.16 4.61
CA LYS A 6 41.78 13.15 3.74
C LYS A 6 40.49 12.86 4.52
N SER A 7 40.52 11.88 5.42
CA SER A 7 39.36 11.49 6.23
C SER A 7 39.00 12.54 7.30
N VAL A 8 39.99 13.25 7.85
CA VAL A 8 39.74 14.39 8.77
C VAL A 8 39.17 15.60 8.02
N LYS A 9 39.67 15.89 6.81
CA LYS A 9 39.17 16.99 5.97
C LYS A 9 37.71 16.77 5.52
N GLU A 10 37.32 15.52 5.27
CA GLU A 10 35.94 15.13 4.91
C GLU A 10 34.96 15.21 6.10
N ARG A 11 35.45 15.21 7.35
CA ARG A 11 34.64 15.37 8.57
C ARG A 11 34.49 16.81 9.04
N LEU A 12 35.49 17.67 8.78
CA LEU A 12 35.46 19.08 9.19
C LEU A 12 34.79 19.99 8.17
N ILE A 13 34.70 19.55 6.92
CA ILE A 13 33.94 20.22 5.87
C ILE A 13 32.76 19.31 5.61
N GLY A 14 31.64 19.54 6.29
CA GLY A 14 30.40 18.79 6.06
C GLY A 14 30.17 18.69 4.56
N SER A 15 30.11 17.46 4.05
CA SER A 15 29.86 17.19 2.64
C SER A 15 28.42 17.57 2.31
N SER A 16 28.14 18.87 2.20
CA SER A 16 26.94 19.40 1.58
C SER A 16 27.02 19.11 0.09
N LYS A 17 26.66 17.89 -0.30
CA LYS A 17 26.27 17.64 -1.70
C LYS A 17 25.19 18.67 -2.01
N PRO A 18 25.31 19.45 -3.10
CA PRO A 18 24.25 20.37 -3.49
C PRO A 18 23.00 19.52 -3.72
N LYS A 19 22.03 19.66 -2.82
CA LYS A 19 20.71 19.08 -3.01
C LYS A 19 20.07 19.93 -4.09
N ASN A 20 20.07 19.43 -5.33
CA ASN A 20 19.25 19.99 -6.39
C ASN A 20 17.80 19.70 -6.03
N TYR A 21 17.17 20.63 -5.31
CA TYR A 21 15.74 20.64 -5.14
C TYR A 21 15.15 20.94 -6.53
N PRO A 22 14.19 20.15 -7.03
CA PRO A 22 13.48 20.53 -8.24
C PRO A 22 12.79 21.86 -7.95
N VAL A 23 13.32 22.94 -8.53
CA VAL A 23 12.57 24.19 -8.65
C VAL A 23 11.51 23.89 -9.68
N VAL A 24 10.30 23.62 -9.20
CA VAL A 24 9.14 23.56 -10.08
C VAL A 24 8.91 25.00 -10.51
N ASP A 25 9.12 25.32 -11.78
CA ASP A 25 8.67 26.60 -12.36
C ASP A 25 7.14 26.59 -12.24
N LEU A 26 6.67 27.22 -11.16
CA LEU A 26 5.26 27.51 -11.00
C LEU A 26 4.94 28.57 -12.04
N ALA A 27 4.16 28.20 -13.06
CA ALA A 27 3.52 29.21 -13.89
C ALA A 27 2.80 30.19 -12.96
N ASP A 28 2.86 31.49 -13.27
CA ASP A 28 2.37 32.58 -12.41
C ASP A 28 0.88 32.44 -11.99
N ASP A 29 0.15 31.46 -12.54
CA ASP A 29 -1.27 31.16 -12.32
C ASP A 29 -1.55 29.81 -11.61
N ALA A 30 -0.56 29.12 -11.05
CA ALA A 30 -0.75 27.80 -10.43
C ALA A 30 -1.20 27.89 -8.95
N ASP A 31 -2.51 27.92 -8.70
CA ASP A 31 -3.11 27.95 -7.36
C ASP A 31 -2.99 26.64 -6.53
N SER A 32 -2.35 25.59 -7.07
CA SER A 32 -2.26 24.29 -6.39
C SER A 32 -0.91 23.59 -6.56
N LEU A 33 -0.36 23.10 -5.45
CA LEU A 33 0.91 22.38 -5.38
C LEU A 33 0.69 20.93 -4.97
N LEU A 34 1.30 19.98 -5.70
CA LEU A 34 1.31 18.57 -5.31
C LEU A 34 2.48 18.31 -4.35
N ILE A 35 2.17 18.06 -3.08
CA ILE A 35 3.13 17.72 -2.04
C ILE A 35 3.06 16.22 -1.76
N ASN A 36 4.22 15.55 -1.69
CA ASN A 36 4.27 14.15 -1.28
C ASN A 36 3.98 14.06 0.23
N SER A 37 2.92 13.35 0.62
CA SER A 37 2.50 13.23 2.03
C SER A 37 3.63 12.77 2.95
N SER A 38 4.56 11.93 2.48
CA SER A 38 5.69 11.41 3.27
C SER A 38 6.54 12.49 3.98
N CYS A 39 6.61 13.71 3.45
CA CYS A 39 7.35 14.80 4.11
C CYS A 39 6.63 15.38 5.34
N LEU A 40 5.38 14.99 5.57
CA LEU A 40 4.52 15.40 6.69
C LEU A 40 4.40 14.29 7.76
N HIS A 41 5.14 13.19 7.61
CA HIS A 41 5.14 12.09 8.58
C HIS A 41 6.40 12.10 9.46
N CYS A 42 6.25 11.67 10.70
CA CYS A 42 7.36 11.40 11.60
C CYS A 42 8.16 10.17 11.11
N PRO A 43 9.49 10.27 10.89
CA PRO A 43 10.29 9.13 10.45
C PRO A 43 10.42 7.97 11.44
N ILE A 44 9.97 8.15 12.70
CA ILE A 44 10.07 7.14 13.76
C ILE A 44 8.76 6.37 13.90
N CYS A 45 7.63 7.08 14.07
CA CYS A 45 6.32 6.46 14.28
C CYS A 45 5.47 6.38 13.01
N TYR A 46 5.90 7.01 11.91
CA TYR A 46 5.21 7.05 10.62
C TYR A 46 3.81 7.70 10.64
N GLU A 47 3.43 8.32 11.75
CA GLU A 47 2.21 9.11 11.85
C GLU A 47 2.41 10.51 11.26
N VAL A 48 1.34 11.08 10.70
CA VAL A 48 1.30 12.49 10.27
C VAL A 48 1.56 13.37 11.49
N PHE A 49 2.33 14.44 11.34
CA PHE A 49 2.53 15.39 12.43
C PHE A 49 1.19 16.04 12.81
N GLY A 50 0.85 16.04 14.09
CA GLY A 50 -0.39 16.68 14.58
C GLY A 50 -0.22 18.16 14.95
N SER A 51 1.02 18.64 15.03
CA SER A 51 1.42 20.00 15.37
C SER A 51 2.86 20.21 14.91
N ALA A 52 3.41 21.41 15.09
CA ALA A 52 4.81 21.70 14.73
C ALA A 52 5.78 20.66 15.32
N PRO A 53 6.44 19.85 14.48
CA PRO A 53 7.36 18.82 14.97
C PRO A 53 8.63 19.43 15.55
N ASP A 54 9.20 18.72 16.50
CA ASP A 54 10.48 19.07 17.13
C ASP A 54 11.61 18.81 16.13
N MET A 55 12.49 19.79 15.97
CA MET A 55 13.66 19.76 15.13
C MET A 55 14.89 19.50 15.99
N LEU A 56 15.66 18.48 15.61
CA LEU A 56 16.97 18.20 16.24
C LEU A 56 18.00 19.25 15.76
N PRO A 57 19.13 19.41 16.46
CA PRO A 57 20.24 20.28 16.04
C PRO A 57 20.76 20.00 14.61
N CYS A 58 20.61 18.76 14.12
CA CYS A 58 20.94 18.37 12.73
C CYS A 58 19.89 18.81 11.69
N GLY A 59 18.78 19.43 12.09
CA GLY A 59 17.72 19.94 11.22
C GLY A 59 16.61 18.94 10.86
N HIS A 60 16.67 17.70 11.31
CA HIS A 60 15.60 16.71 11.05
C HIS A 60 14.46 16.84 12.07
N SER A 61 13.22 16.75 11.58
CA SER A 61 11.99 16.93 12.36
C SER A 61 11.34 15.59 12.76
N PHE A 62 10.86 15.50 14.00
CA PHE A 62 10.16 14.34 14.56
C PHE A 62 9.03 14.82 15.48
N CYS A 63 8.00 13.99 15.71
CA CYS A 63 6.93 14.38 16.63
C CYS A 63 7.45 14.46 18.07
N SER A 64 6.86 15.34 18.88
CA SER A 64 7.35 15.60 20.25
C SER A 64 7.34 14.36 21.14
N SER A 65 6.43 13.41 20.90
CA SER A 65 6.41 12.12 21.62
C SER A 65 7.63 11.25 21.29
N CYS A 66 8.09 11.24 20.04
CA CYS A 66 9.30 10.51 19.66
C CYS A 66 10.56 11.21 20.14
N VAL A 67 10.64 12.54 20.08
CA VAL A 67 11.77 13.30 20.66
C VAL A 67 11.83 13.13 22.17
N GLY A 68 10.69 13.09 22.87
CA GLY A 68 10.63 12.77 24.28
C GLY A 68 11.28 11.42 24.61
N LYS A 69 10.99 10.38 23.82
CA LYS A 69 11.64 9.07 23.97
C LYS A 69 13.14 9.12 23.72
N LEU A 70 13.58 9.83 22.67
CA LEU A 70 15.01 10.00 22.38
C LEU A 70 15.75 10.72 23.52
N ARG A 71 15.11 11.71 24.16
CA ARG A 71 15.67 12.41 25.32
C ARG A 71 15.80 11.49 26.53
N LEU A 72 14.86 10.57 26.74
CA LEU A 72 14.93 9.59 27.84
C LEU A 72 16.07 8.59 27.63
N ASP A 73 16.35 8.23 26.39
CA ASP A 73 17.45 7.31 26.02
C ASP A 73 18.82 8.02 25.88
N ALA A 74 18.87 9.34 26.12
CA ALA A 74 20.08 10.13 25.97
C ALA A 74 21.16 9.73 26.99
N LYS A 75 22.41 9.77 26.54
CA LYS A 75 23.58 9.38 27.34
C LYS A 75 24.43 10.60 27.64
N TYR A 76 24.98 10.67 28.85
CA TYR A 76 25.92 11.72 29.19
C TYR A 76 27.21 11.55 28.38
N SER A 77 27.66 12.64 27.75
CA SER A 77 28.91 12.72 27.02
C SER A 77 29.79 13.80 27.63
N SER A 78 30.99 13.42 28.06
CA SER A 78 32.01 14.35 28.56
C SER A 78 32.56 15.28 27.47
N VAL A 79 32.43 14.91 26.19
CA VAL A 79 32.88 15.73 25.05
C VAL A 79 31.97 16.94 24.84
N PHE A 80 30.68 16.78 25.06
CA PHE A 80 29.67 17.83 24.90
C PHE A 80 29.22 18.42 26.23
N SER A 81 29.81 17.98 27.35
CA SER A 81 29.44 18.37 28.72
C SER A 81 27.94 18.29 29.00
N GLY A 82 27.27 17.26 28.47
CA GLY A 82 25.81 17.16 28.52
C GLY A 82 25.27 15.83 27.98
N PHE A 83 23.95 15.69 27.97
CA PHE A 83 23.29 14.52 27.41
C PHE A 83 23.19 14.62 25.88
N VAL A 84 23.46 13.52 25.19
CA VAL A 84 23.41 13.42 23.73
C VAL A 84 22.68 12.14 23.29
N TYR A 85 22.13 12.18 22.09
CA TYR A 85 21.52 11.05 21.41
C TYR A 85 21.81 11.12 19.90
N GLU A 86 21.68 10.00 19.19
CA GLU A 86 21.88 9.97 17.73
C GLU A 86 20.56 10.24 17.01
N CYS A 87 20.59 11.09 15.99
CA CYS A 87 19.43 11.30 15.12
C CYS A 87 19.06 9.99 14.39
N PRO A 88 17.82 9.47 14.50
CA PRO A 88 17.44 8.23 13.82
C PRO A 88 17.45 8.31 12.29
N PHE A 89 17.42 9.53 11.72
CA PHE A 89 17.42 9.76 10.28
C PHE A 89 18.83 9.83 9.68
N CYS A 90 19.70 10.67 10.25
CA CYS A 90 21.05 10.95 9.69
C CYS A 90 22.22 10.44 10.54
N ARG A 91 21.95 9.93 11.75
CA ARG A 91 22.93 9.43 12.73
C ARG A 91 23.90 10.47 13.28
N GLU A 92 23.62 11.75 13.07
CA GLU A 92 24.39 12.83 13.69
C GLU A 92 24.12 12.88 15.21
N VAL A 93 25.17 13.11 15.99
CA VAL A 93 25.08 13.23 17.45
C VAL A 93 24.48 14.59 17.78
N CYS A 94 23.33 14.56 18.46
CA CYS A 94 22.55 15.72 18.83
C CYS A 94 22.61 15.92 20.34
N SER A 95 22.83 17.16 20.79
CA SER A 95 22.70 17.52 22.20
C SER A 95 21.23 17.59 22.62
N VAL A 96 20.96 17.24 23.88
CA VAL A 96 19.66 17.49 24.50
C VAL A 96 19.53 18.98 24.80
N GLU A 97 18.64 19.65 24.09
CA GLU A 97 18.25 21.03 24.37
C GLU A 97 17.10 21.08 25.40
N GLU A 98 17.09 22.07 26.28
CA GLU A 98 16.01 22.29 27.27
C GLU A 98 14.68 22.62 26.58
N SER A 99 14.74 23.43 25.52
CA SER A 99 13.61 23.76 24.65
C SER A 99 13.85 23.23 23.23
N PRO A 100 13.06 22.28 22.71
CA PRO A 100 13.21 21.84 21.33
C PRO A 100 12.85 22.98 20.37
N MET A 101 13.69 23.21 19.36
CA MET A 101 13.30 23.99 18.20
C MET A 101 12.11 23.32 17.50
N ARG A 102 11.13 24.09 17.03
CA ARG A 102 9.93 23.55 16.36
C ARG A 102 9.83 24.04 14.92
N ASN A 103 9.37 23.17 14.04
CA ASN A 103 9.22 23.47 12.62
C ASN A 103 7.79 23.96 12.30
N PHE A 104 7.55 25.25 12.49
CA PHE A 104 6.25 25.87 12.23
C PHE A 104 5.88 25.91 10.73
N ALA A 105 6.85 25.79 9.82
CA ALA A 105 6.53 25.72 8.40
C ALA A 105 5.75 24.43 8.05
N VAL A 106 6.09 23.32 8.70
CA VAL A 106 5.35 22.05 8.54
C VAL A 106 3.94 22.17 9.11
N GLU A 107 3.78 22.85 10.25
CA GLU A 107 2.46 23.12 10.84
C GLU A 107 1.60 23.99 9.92
N ALA A 108 2.15 25.08 9.38
CA ALA A 108 1.43 25.94 8.43
C ALA A 108 1.02 25.20 7.15
N VAL A 109 1.87 24.29 6.63
CA VAL A 109 1.50 23.45 5.48
C VAL A 109 0.35 22.51 5.87
N LEU A 110 0.41 21.87 7.04
CA LEU A 110 -0.66 20.99 7.52
C LEU A 110 -1.97 21.73 7.72
N GLU A 111 -1.94 22.94 8.28
CA GLU A 111 -3.11 23.82 8.41
C GLU A 111 -3.68 24.18 7.04
N SER A 112 -2.85 24.58 6.07
CA SER A 112 -3.33 24.90 4.72
C SER A 112 -3.97 23.71 4.00
N VAL A 113 -3.45 22.49 4.25
CA VAL A 113 -4.02 21.25 3.73
C VAL A 113 -5.34 20.94 4.45
N ALA A 114 -5.44 21.19 5.76
CA ALA A 114 -6.66 20.97 6.52
C ALA A 114 -7.77 21.97 6.14
N ASP A 115 -7.44 23.23 5.88
CA ASP A 115 -8.37 24.27 5.43
C ASP A 115 -8.88 24.02 4.01
N SER A 116 -8.02 23.46 3.16
CA SER A 116 -8.36 23.09 1.77
C SER A 116 -9.00 21.70 1.65
N ALA A 117 -8.88 20.88 2.70
CA ALA A 117 -9.55 19.60 2.77
C ALA A 117 -11.03 19.86 3.07
N GLU A 118 -11.86 19.79 2.03
CA GLU A 118 -13.27 19.48 2.29
C GLU A 118 -13.31 18.19 3.14
N PRO A 119 -14.21 18.08 4.14
CA PRO A 119 -14.36 16.86 4.89
C PRO A 119 -14.51 15.73 3.88
N ILE A 120 -13.50 14.87 3.80
CA ILE A 120 -13.58 13.67 2.97
C ILE A 120 -14.69 12.87 3.61
N CYS A 121 -15.90 12.97 3.06
CA CYS A 121 -17.00 12.10 3.40
C CYS A 121 -16.44 10.68 3.21
N PRO A 122 -16.32 9.87 4.28
CA PRO A 122 -15.74 8.53 4.17
C PRO A 122 -16.45 7.70 3.10
N GLU A 123 -17.71 8.03 2.82
CA GLU A 123 -18.51 7.46 1.74
C GLU A 123 -17.92 7.67 0.35
N ASP A 124 -17.40 8.83 -0.06
CA ASP A 124 -17.08 9.05 -1.48
C ASP A 124 -15.80 8.32 -1.95
N TYR A 125 -14.74 8.31 -1.13
CA TYR A 125 -13.55 7.52 -1.40
C TYR A 125 -13.80 6.01 -1.26
N LEU A 126 -14.62 5.61 -0.27
CA LEU A 126 -15.06 4.23 -0.14
C LEU A 126 -15.89 3.82 -1.35
N VAL A 127 -16.86 4.62 -1.77
CA VAL A 127 -17.75 4.40 -2.93
C VAL A 127 -16.92 4.27 -4.20
N MET A 128 -15.90 5.10 -4.41
CA MET A 128 -15.03 5.00 -5.59
C MET A 128 -14.29 3.65 -5.61
N ASN A 129 -13.65 3.24 -4.51
CA ASN A 129 -12.95 1.95 -4.41
C ASN A 129 -13.90 0.75 -4.47
N LEU A 130 -15.06 0.86 -3.82
CA LEU A 130 -16.12 -0.13 -3.83
C LEU A 130 -16.67 -0.29 -5.24
N ARG A 131 -16.83 0.80 -6.01
CA ARG A 131 -17.31 0.79 -7.39
C ARG A 131 -16.36 0.02 -8.31
N PHE A 132 -15.05 0.24 -8.20
CA PHE A 132 -14.07 -0.52 -8.98
C PHE A 132 -14.08 -2.02 -8.62
N THR A 133 -14.13 -2.31 -7.32
CA THR A 133 -14.16 -3.70 -6.82
C THR A 133 -15.44 -4.41 -7.24
N ASN A 134 -16.60 -3.79 -7.05
CA ASN A 134 -17.91 -4.30 -7.48
C ASN A 134 -17.95 -4.50 -9.00
N LYS A 135 -17.44 -3.55 -9.80
CA LYS A 135 -17.38 -3.70 -11.27
C LYS A 135 -16.53 -4.89 -11.69
N ARG A 136 -15.45 -5.21 -10.97
CA ARG A 136 -14.63 -6.40 -11.24
C ARG A 136 -15.32 -7.68 -10.79
N LEU A 137 -15.96 -7.68 -9.62
CA LEU A 137 -16.71 -8.83 -9.12
C LEU A 137 -17.87 -9.18 -10.04
N MET A 138 -18.66 -8.19 -10.48
CA MET A 138 -19.78 -8.40 -11.39
C MET A 138 -19.34 -9.04 -12.71
N ARG A 139 -18.20 -8.64 -13.27
CA ARG A 139 -17.63 -9.31 -14.47
C ARG A 139 -17.35 -10.79 -14.24
N ARG A 140 -16.76 -11.13 -13.09
CA ARG A 140 -16.50 -12.53 -12.73
C ARG A 140 -17.79 -13.31 -12.52
N VAL A 141 -18.80 -12.70 -11.90
CA VAL A 141 -20.12 -13.33 -11.72
C VAL A 141 -20.75 -13.63 -13.07
N THR A 142 -20.72 -12.68 -14.01
CA THR A 142 -21.27 -12.89 -15.36
C THR A 142 -20.51 -13.98 -16.13
N GLU A 143 -19.17 -14.01 -16.04
CA GLU A 143 -18.34 -15.04 -16.65
C GLU A 143 -18.67 -16.43 -16.08
N LEU A 144 -18.79 -16.55 -14.76
CA LEU A 144 -19.14 -17.80 -14.08
C LEU A 144 -20.57 -18.26 -14.43
N GLU A 145 -21.51 -17.33 -14.54
CA GLU A 145 -22.89 -17.63 -14.95
C GLU A 145 -22.96 -18.12 -16.40
N GLU A 146 -22.13 -17.58 -17.28
CA GLU A 146 -21.99 -18.05 -18.67
C GLU A 146 -21.36 -19.45 -18.72
N GLN A 147 -20.27 -19.67 -17.99
CA GLN A 147 -19.64 -21.01 -17.87
C GLN A 147 -20.61 -22.04 -17.31
N LYS A 148 -21.39 -21.66 -16.29
CA LYS A 148 -22.43 -22.53 -15.71
C LYS A 148 -23.48 -22.87 -16.75
N ARG A 149 -23.97 -21.89 -17.52
CA ARG A 149 -24.95 -22.12 -18.60
C ARG A 149 -24.41 -23.07 -19.66
N GLU A 150 -23.18 -22.86 -20.12
CA GLU A 150 -22.55 -23.75 -21.10
C GLU A 150 -22.44 -25.19 -20.57
N LEU A 151 -22.00 -25.34 -19.32
CA LEU A 151 -21.86 -26.65 -18.69
C LEU A 151 -23.22 -27.35 -18.52
N THR A 152 -24.27 -26.60 -18.16
CA THR A 152 -25.63 -27.16 -18.05
C THR A 152 -26.15 -27.67 -19.39
N VAL A 153 -25.87 -26.98 -20.50
CA VAL A 153 -26.24 -27.45 -21.84
C VAL A 153 -25.48 -28.73 -22.18
N LYS A 154 -24.18 -28.81 -21.90
CA LYS A 154 -23.37 -30.03 -22.12
C LYS A 154 -23.88 -31.22 -21.32
N VAL A 155 -24.25 -30.99 -20.06
CA VAL A 155 -24.85 -32.03 -19.19
C VAL A 155 -26.19 -32.50 -19.76
N GLU A 156 -27.02 -31.59 -20.25
CA GLU A 156 -28.31 -31.95 -20.85
C GLU A 156 -28.12 -32.74 -22.16
N GLU A 157 -27.16 -32.35 -22.99
CA GLU A 157 -26.78 -33.07 -24.21
C GLU A 157 -26.28 -34.48 -23.91
N HIS A 158 -25.34 -34.63 -22.97
CA HIS A 158 -24.87 -35.95 -22.54
C HIS A 158 -26.03 -36.78 -21.97
N GLY A 159 -26.93 -36.16 -21.21
CA GLY A 159 -28.15 -36.80 -20.73
C GLY A 159 -29.07 -37.27 -21.86
N ARG A 160 -29.25 -36.46 -22.92
CA ARG A 160 -30.00 -36.84 -24.12
C ARG A 160 -29.33 -38.03 -24.82
N MET A 161 -28.01 -38.00 -25.01
CA MET A 161 -27.26 -39.09 -25.64
C MET A 161 -27.38 -40.40 -24.86
N LEU A 162 -27.26 -40.35 -23.53
CA LEU A 162 -27.45 -41.52 -22.67
C LEU A 162 -28.87 -42.08 -22.76
N ARG A 163 -29.90 -41.22 -22.81
CA ARG A 163 -31.29 -41.66 -23.02
C ARG A 163 -31.43 -42.38 -24.36
N TYR A 164 -30.92 -41.82 -25.46
CA TYR A 164 -30.99 -42.47 -26.77
C TYR A 164 -30.24 -43.80 -26.80
N ALA A 165 -29.04 -43.87 -26.22
CA ALA A 165 -28.30 -45.12 -26.11
C ALA A 165 -29.11 -46.18 -25.35
N PHE A 166 -29.71 -45.82 -24.22
CA PHE A 166 -30.57 -46.72 -23.45
C PHE A 166 -31.77 -47.23 -24.27
N TRP A 167 -32.44 -46.36 -25.02
CA TRP A 167 -33.53 -46.73 -25.93
C TRP A 167 -33.07 -47.71 -27.02
N ILE A 168 -31.92 -47.43 -27.65
CA ILE A 168 -31.35 -48.31 -28.69
C ILE A 168 -30.99 -49.67 -28.10
N PHE A 169 -30.25 -49.71 -26.98
CA PHE A 169 -29.87 -50.98 -26.33
C PHE A 169 -31.10 -51.80 -25.90
N SER A 170 -32.12 -51.14 -25.35
CA SER A 170 -33.38 -51.79 -24.99
C SER A 170 -34.06 -52.41 -26.21
N SER A 171 -34.11 -51.69 -27.34
CA SER A 171 -34.73 -52.21 -28.57
C SER A 171 -34.02 -53.45 -29.13
N VAL A 172 -32.68 -53.46 -29.15
CA VAL A 172 -31.87 -54.60 -29.62
C VAL A 172 -32.06 -55.80 -28.70
N LEU A 173 -32.06 -55.57 -27.38
CA LEU A 173 -32.28 -56.64 -26.40
C LEU A 173 -33.63 -57.32 -26.58
N ILE A 174 -34.70 -56.55 -26.81
CA ILE A 174 -36.05 -57.08 -27.07
C ILE A 174 -36.05 -57.97 -28.32
N VAL A 175 -35.41 -57.53 -29.41
CA VAL A 175 -35.31 -58.33 -30.64
C VAL A 175 -34.54 -59.63 -30.42
N LEU A 176 -33.43 -59.58 -29.67
CA LEU A 176 -32.65 -60.78 -29.33
C LEU A 176 -33.46 -61.76 -28.48
N ILE A 177 -34.17 -61.28 -27.46
CA ILE A 177 -35.05 -62.11 -26.63
C ILE A 177 -36.15 -62.76 -27.48
N ALA A 178 -36.80 -62.00 -28.38
CA ALA A 178 -37.81 -62.53 -29.28
C ALA A 178 -37.26 -63.61 -30.22
N LYS A 179 -36.03 -63.42 -30.73
CA LYS A 179 -35.35 -64.43 -31.56
C LYS A 179 -35.01 -65.69 -30.78
N LEU A 180 -34.54 -65.57 -29.54
CA LEU A 180 -34.27 -66.71 -28.66
C LEU A 180 -35.57 -67.49 -28.36
N PHE A 181 -36.65 -66.79 -28.04
CA PHE A 181 -37.96 -67.42 -27.78
C PHE A 181 -38.48 -68.20 -29.00
N GLN A 182 -38.39 -67.61 -30.20
CA GLN A 182 -38.76 -68.29 -31.45
C GLN A 182 -37.89 -69.51 -31.76
N ALA A 183 -36.61 -69.51 -31.37
CA ALA A 183 -35.73 -70.65 -31.55
C ALA A 183 -36.06 -71.78 -30.57
N THR A 184 -36.33 -71.45 -29.29
CA THR A 184 -36.74 -72.44 -28.27
C THR A 184 -38.12 -73.04 -28.54
N SER A 185 -39.06 -72.29 -29.13
CA SER A 185 -40.39 -72.81 -29.48
C SER A 185 -40.40 -73.73 -30.72
N ARG A 186 -39.28 -73.83 -31.45
CA ARG A 186 -39.11 -74.69 -32.62
C ARG A 186 -38.33 -75.98 -32.32
N LEU A 187 -37.84 -76.13 -31.09
CA LEU A 187 -37.26 -77.35 -30.52
C LEU A 187 -38.35 -78.11 -29.76
#